data_AF-A0A662IGG1-F1
#
_entry.id   AF-A0A662IGG1-F1
#
_cell.length_a   1.000
_cell.length_b   1.000
_cell.length_c   1.000
_cell.angle_alpha   90.00
_cell.angle_beta   90.00
_cell.angle_gamma   90.00
#
_symmetry.space_group_name_H-M   'P 1'
#
loop_
_entity.id
_entity.type
_entity.pdbx_description
1 polymer ?
#
loop_
_entity_poly.entity_id
_entity_poly.type
_entity_poly.pdbx_seq_one_letter_code
_entity_poly.pdbx_strand_id
1 'polypeptide(L)'
;METRDIALTSIFTALVAATTLMVQVYIPETKGYFNFGELMVYLTALALGPKIGAVAGGLGSALADIISGYHIYAPATLVIKGLEGLIVGKASRALTAKTKHFKVVLALASILVFVSISTVGSLFYTGTLEWTLGSPIFEYFLSVKLESYIWIAIGVIAMIAVLYLGLRRSEIALNVFAMLCGGIEMVLGYFAYEAMIFGVAAAAVEMPFNLGQVTVGIIGATLLYEPLNRVLRGLRHGGVGR
;
A
#
# COMPACT_ATOMS: atom_id res chain seq x y z
N MET A 1 0.85 4.45 26.40
CA MET A 1 1.69 4.86 25.26
C MET A 1 2.63 5.90 25.81
N GLU A 2 3.92 5.75 25.56
CA GLU A 2 4.90 6.75 25.99
C GLU A 2 4.80 8.01 25.12
N THR A 3 5.31 9.15 25.60
CA THR A 3 5.32 10.43 24.84
C THR A 3 5.89 10.26 23.44
N ARG A 4 6.93 9.43 23.30
CA ARG A 4 7.54 9.09 22.01
C ARG A 4 6.60 8.34 21.07
N ASP A 5 5.79 7.42 21.58
CA ASP A 5 4.83 6.69 20.77
C ASP A 5 3.74 7.61 20.24
N ILE A 6 3.30 8.58 21.05
CA ILE A 6 2.34 9.60 20.65
C ILE A 6 2.95 10.47 19.54
N ALA A 7 4.17 10.97 19.73
CA ALA A 7 4.85 11.79 18.72
C ALA A 7 5.04 11.04 17.39
N LEU A 8 5.49 9.78 17.44
CA LEU A 8 5.63 8.95 16.24
C LEU A 8 4.27 8.66 15.60
N THR A 9 3.22 8.43 16.38
CA THR A 9 1.86 8.24 15.85
C THR A 9 1.39 9.48 15.10
N SER A 10 1.57 10.68 15.65
CA SER A 10 1.19 11.93 14.98
C SER A 10 1.96 12.16 13.68
N ILE A 11 3.29 11.98 13.70
CA ILE A 11 4.14 12.15 12.51
C ILE A 11 3.73 11.16 11.41
N PHE A 12 3.58 9.88 11.74
CA PHE A 12 3.24 8.88 10.75
C PHE A 12 1.79 8.97 10.27
N THR A 13 0.86 9.46 11.10
CA THR A 13 -0.51 9.81 10.66
C THR A 13 -0.45 10.90 9.58
N ALA A 14 0.35 11.94 9.80
CA ALA A 14 0.55 13.00 8.82
C ALA A 14 1.24 12.49 7.54
N LEU A 15 2.22 11.59 7.66
CA LEU A 15 2.87 10.98 6.49
C LEU A 15 1.91 10.11 5.68
N VAL A 16 1.09 9.26 6.33
CA VAL A 16 0.07 8.45 5.66
C VAL A 16 -0.89 9.37 4.90
N ALA A 17 -1.41 10.42 5.55
CA ALA A 17 -2.29 11.39 4.92
C ALA A 17 -1.61 12.09 3.72
N ALA A 18 -0.39 12.59 3.91
CA ALA A 18 0.36 13.27 2.86
C ALA A 18 0.61 12.35 1.65
N THR A 19 1.08 11.13 1.86
CA THR A 19 1.29 10.17 0.75
C THR A 19 0.00 9.79 0.05
N THR A 20 -1.11 9.70 0.78
CA THR A 20 -2.43 9.43 0.20
C THR A 20 -2.90 10.60 -0.68
N LEU A 21 -2.61 11.84 -0.29
CA LEU A 21 -3.00 13.04 -1.03
C LEU A 21 -2.12 13.31 -2.25
N MET A 22 -0.84 12.89 -2.23
CA MET A 22 0.11 13.20 -3.30
C MET A 22 -0.16 12.45 -4.60
N VAL A 23 -0.66 11.21 -4.53
CA VAL A 23 -0.85 10.37 -5.71
C VAL A 23 -2.18 9.63 -5.59
N GLN A 24 -3.19 10.17 -6.27
CA GLN A 24 -4.53 9.60 -6.38
C GLN A 24 -4.86 9.39 -7.85
N VAL A 25 -5.37 8.21 -8.21
CA VAL A 25 -5.90 7.95 -9.55
C VAL A 25 -7.39 7.71 -9.42
N TYR A 26 -8.20 8.64 -9.93
CA TYR A 26 -9.66 8.58 -9.80
C TYR A 26 -10.27 7.36 -10.50
N ILE A 27 -11.24 6.73 -9.84
CA ILE A 27 -11.98 5.55 -10.34
C ILE A 27 -13.46 5.96 -10.54
N PRO A 28 -13.92 6.14 -11.79
CA PRO A 28 -15.24 6.70 -12.06
C PRO A 28 -16.43 5.90 -11.52
N GLU A 29 -16.35 4.56 -11.52
CA GLU A 29 -17.48 3.66 -11.28
C GLU A 29 -18.02 3.76 -9.85
N THR A 30 -17.13 3.94 -8.88
CA THR A 30 -17.45 4.06 -7.46
C THR A 30 -17.28 5.48 -6.94
N LYS A 31 -16.71 6.37 -7.78
CA LYS A 31 -16.25 7.70 -7.36
C LYS A 31 -15.19 7.60 -6.27
N GLY A 32 -14.46 6.49 -6.24
CA GLY A 32 -13.30 6.26 -5.39
C GLY A 32 -12.01 6.67 -6.08
N TYR A 33 -10.89 6.26 -5.50
CA TYR A 33 -9.57 6.51 -6.07
C TYR A 33 -8.57 5.44 -5.65
N PHE A 34 -7.59 5.19 -6.52
CA PHE A 34 -6.43 4.38 -6.21
C PHE A 34 -5.53 5.13 -5.22
N ASN A 35 -5.33 4.57 -4.02
CA ASN A 35 -4.55 5.18 -2.95
C ASN A 35 -3.10 4.65 -2.88
N PHE A 36 -2.13 5.48 -3.27
CA PHE A 36 -0.69 5.15 -3.14
C PHE A 36 -0.16 5.20 -1.70
N GLY A 37 -0.90 5.81 -0.78
CA GLY A 37 -0.61 5.86 0.65
C GLY A 37 -0.57 4.48 1.32
N GLU A 38 -1.03 3.42 0.65
CA GLU A 38 -0.92 2.02 1.09
C GLU A 38 0.50 1.66 1.55
N LEU A 39 1.51 2.10 0.79
CA LEU A 39 2.90 1.85 1.14
C LEU A 39 3.24 2.42 2.52
N MET A 40 2.70 3.59 2.86
CA MET A 40 3.00 4.26 4.12
C MET A 40 2.24 3.60 5.28
N VAL A 41 1.03 3.07 5.04
CA VAL A 41 0.31 2.23 6.02
C VAL A 41 1.15 1.00 6.38
N TYR A 42 1.64 0.27 5.38
CA TYR A 42 2.50 -0.90 5.59
C TYR A 42 3.83 -0.54 6.25
N LEU A 43 4.54 0.49 5.78
CA LEU A 43 5.78 0.93 6.40
C LEU A 43 5.60 1.30 7.86
N THR A 44 4.55 2.04 8.19
CA THR A 44 4.23 2.42 9.57
C THR A 44 3.96 1.19 10.42
N ALA A 45 3.10 0.28 9.92
CA ALA A 45 2.77 -0.95 10.61
C ALA A 45 4.02 -1.80 10.84
N LEU A 46 4.85 -2.06 9.82
CA LEU A 46 6.07 -2.88 9.90
C LEU A 46 7.16 -2.24 10.77
N ALA A 47 7.29 -0.91 10.77
CA ALA A 47 8.35 -0.22 11.51
C ALA A 47 7.99 0.06 12.99
N LEU A 48 6.73 0.41 13.26
CA LEU A 48 6.33 0.99 14.55
C LEU A 48 5.39 0.15 15.39
N GLY A 49 4.76 -0.87 14.83
CA GLY A 49 3.94 -1.80 15.61
C GLY A 49 2.47 -1.76 15.24
N PRO A 50 1.69 -2.71 15.79
CA PRO A 50 0.25 -2.80 15.57
C PRO A 50 -0.53 -1.57 16.04
N LYS A 51 -0.18 -0.98 17.19
CA LYS A 51 -0.93 0.17 17.73
C LYS A 51 -0.74 1.42 16.87
N ILE A 52 0.51 1.74 16.55
CA ILE A 52 0.83 2.92 15.74
C ILE A 52 0.37 2.71 14.30
N GLY A 53 0.58 1.51 13.73
CA GLY A 53 0.07 1.16 12.40
C GLY A 53 -1.44 1.32 12.28
N ALA A 54 -2.21 0.87 13.28
CA ALA A 54 -3.66 1.00 13.27
C ALA A 54 -4.11 2.47 13.31
N VAL A 55 -3.57 3.26 14.25
CA VAL A 55 -3.98 4.66 14.40
C VAL A 55 -3.54 5.49 13.20
N ALA A 56 -2.28 5.38 12.77
CA ALA A 56 -1.76 6.17 11.66
C ALA A 56 -2.36 5.75 10.31
N GLY A 57 -2.55 4.45 10.09
CA GLY A 57 -3.20 3.94 8.88
C GLY A 57 -4.64 4.40 8.78
N GLY A 58 -5.45 4.15 9.81
CA GLY A 58 -6.85 4.54 9.86
C GLY A 58 -7.04 6.06 9.78
N LEU A 59 -6.48 6.81 10.74
CA LEU A 59 -6.69 8.26 10.80
C LEU A 59 -6.05 8.98 9.62
N GLY A 60 -4.85 8.58 9.20
CA GLY A 60 -4.14 9.25 8.11
C GLY A 60 -4.90 9.12 6.79
N SER A 61 -5.34 7.92 6.45
CA SER A 61 -6.09 7.69 5.21
C SER A 61 -7.49 8.32 5.27
N ALA A 62 -8.20 8.23 6.40
CA ALA A 62 -9.52 8.87 6.54
C ALA A 62 -9.45 10.40 6.47
N LEU A 63 -8.40 11.01 7.02
CA LEU A 63 -8.16 12.44 6.88
C LEU A 63 -7.91 12.83 5.43
N ALA A 64 -7.17 12.01 4.68
CA ALA A 64 -6.95 12.25 3.26
C ALA A 64 -8.27 12.19 2.48
N ASP A 65 -9.15 11.23 2.75
CA ASP A 65 -10.49 11.16 2.15
C ASP A 65 -11.29 12.44 2.42
N ILE A 66 -11.26 12.94 3.66
CA ILE A 66 -11.94 14.19 4.03
C ILE A 66 -11.35 15.37 3.27
N ILE A 67 -10.03 15.49 3.22
CA ILE A 67 -9.35 16.63 2.58
C ILE A 67 -9.58 16.64 1.06
N SER A 68 -9.61 15.47 0.42
CA SER A 68 -9.77 15.33 -1.03
C SER A 68 -11.23 15.22 -1.50
N GLY A 69 -12.20 15.31 -0.58
CA GLY A 69 -13.62 15.35 -0.90
C GLY A 69 -14.32 13.99 -1.00
N TYR A 70 -13.62 12.89 -0.74
CA TYR A 70 -14.15 11.53 -0.70
C TYR A 70 -14.80 11.21 0.66
N HIS A 71 -15.55 12.16 1.23
CA HIS A 71 -16.10 12.10 2.59
C HIS A 71 -16.92 10.84 2.88
N ILE A 72 -17.58 10.28 1.86
CA ILE A 72 -18.37 9.05 2.00
C ILE A 72 -17.48 7.90 2.49
N TYR A 73 -16.26 7.76 1.96
CA TYR A 73 -15.34 6.69 2.29
C TYR A 73 -14.68 6.84 3.67
N ALA A 74 -14.51 8.07 4.17
CA ALA A 74 -13.71 8.35 5.36
C ALA A 74 -14.04 7.48 6.61
N PRO A 75 -15.32 7.22 6.97
CA PRO A 75 -15.64 6.35 8.11
C PRO A 75 -15.23 4.90 7.88
N ALA A 76 -15.41 4.38 6.66
CA ALA A 76 -15.03 3.02 6.32
C ALA A 76 -13.50 2.89 6.23
N THR A 77 -12.84 3.84 5.55
CA THR A 77 -11.38 3.94 5.48
C THR A 77 -10.75 3.96 6.86
N LEU A 78 -11.30 4.72 7.82
CA LEU A 78 -10.80 4.75 9.20
C LEU A 78 -10.75 3.36 9.82
N VAL A 79 -11.80 2.56 9.63
CA VAL A 79 -11.92 1.22 10.19
C VAL A 79 -11.05 0.24 9.42
N ILE A 80 -11.19 0.19 8.09
CA ILE A 80 -10.50 -0.76 7.21
C ILE A 80 -8.98 -0.53 7.30
N LYS A 81 -8.50 0.69 7.07
CA LYS A 81 -7.05 1.00 7.16
C LYS A 81 -6.52 0.86 8.58
N GLY A 82 -7.36 1.11 9.58
CA GLY A 82 -7.02 0.87 10.97
C GLY A 82 -6.82 -0.62 11.28
N LEU A 83 -7.72 -1.48 10.79
CA LEU A 83 -7.62 -2.93 10.92
C LEU A 83 -6.45 -3.48 10.11
N GLU A 84 -6.24 -2.99 8.89
CA GLU A 84 -5.10 -3.33 8.05
C GLU A 84 -3.77 -3.07 8.78
N GLY A 85 -3.57 -1.84 9.26
CA GLY A 85 -2.37 -1.48 10.03
C GLY A 85 -2.19 -2.32 11.29
N LEU A 86 -3.30 -2.68 11.95
CA LEU A 86 -3.31 -3.57 13.11
C LEU A 86 -2.87 -5.00 12.73
N ILE A 87 -3.40 -5.55 11.64
CA ILE A 87 -3.15 -6.91 11.15
C ILE A 87 -1.72 -7.05 10.69
N VAL A 88 -1.27 -6.19 9.78
CA VAL A 88 0.13 -6.17 9.29
C VAL A 88 1.07 -5.99 10.48
N GLY A 89 0.68 -5.13 11.41
CA GLY A 89 1.45 -4.86 12.60
C GLY A 89 1.57 -6.09 13.52
N LYS A 90 0.48 -6.79 13.81
CA LYS A 90 0.52 -7.99 14.67
C LYS A 90 1.24 -9.15 13.97
N ALA A 91 0.89 -9.41 12.71
CA ALA A 91 1.44 -10.51 11.93
C ALA A 91 2.96 -10.41 11.82
N SER A 92 3.50 -9.23 11.48
CA SER A 92 4.95 -9.05 11.34
C SER A 92 5.77 -9.29 12.63
N ARG A 93 5.13 -9.32 13.81
CA ARG A 93 5.80 -9.62 15.10
C ARG A 93 5.53 -11.03 15.61
N ALA A 94 4.41 -11.61 15.23
CA ALA A 94 4.04 -12.97 15.60
C ALA A 94 4.78 -14.01 14.74
N LEU A 95 5.07 -13.68 13.48
CA LEU A 95 5.69 -14.59 12.54
C LEU A 95 7.19 -14.75 12.82
N THR A 96 7.66 -16.00 12.84
CA THR A 96 9.10 -16.32 12.97
C THR A 96 9.56 -17.22 11.82
N ALA A 97 10.84 -17.11 11.45
CA ALA A 97 11.44 -17.78 10.30
C ALA A 97 11.46 -19.33 10.39
N LYS A 98 11.02 -19.92 11.51
CA LYS A 98 10.84 -21.38 11.66
C LYS A 98 9.61 -21.91 10.91
N THR A 99 8.81 -21.05 10.28
CA THR A 99 7.61 -21.44 9.56
C THR A 99 7.96 -22.20 8.27
N LYS A 100 7.77 -23.52 8.26
CA LYS A 100 8.10 -24.43 7.14
C LYS A 100 7.47 -24.03 5.79
N HIS A 101 6.39 -23.26 5.82
CA HIS A 101 5.59 -22.87 4.65
C HIS A 101 5.93 -21.50 4.04
N PHE A 102 6.92 -20.77 4.57
CA PHE A 102 7.20 -19.39 4.12
C PHE A 102 7.53 -19.27 2.62
N LYS A 103 8.18 -20.30 2.04
CA LYS A 103 8.51 -20.31 0.60
C LYS A 103 7.28 -20.41 -0.30
N VAL A 104 6.28 -21.18 0.13
CA VAL A 104 5.01 -21.31 -0.61
C VAL A 104 4.27 -19.98 -0.57
N VAL A 105 4.18 -19.38 0.61
CA VAL A 105 3.57 -18.06 0.80
C VAL A 105 4.27 -17.01 -0.06
N LEU A 106 5.60 -16.99 -0.06
CA LEU A 106 6.38 -16.08 -0.89
C LEU A 106 6.11 -16.30 -2.38
N ALA A 107 6.05 -17.55 -2.85
CA ALA A 107 5.72 -17.86 -4.24
C ALA A 107 4.33 -17.36 -4.63
N LEU A 108 3.32 -17.61 -3.80
CA LEU A 108 1.96 -17.10 -4.03
C LEU A 108 1.90 -15.57 -4.01
N ALA A 109 2.61 -14.93 -3.09
CA ALA A 109 2.73 -13.48 -3.03
C ALA A 109 3.33 -12.89 -4.31
N SER A 110 4.40 -13.49 -4.81
CA SER A 110 5.06 -13.04 -6.03
C SER A 110 4.21 -13.27 -7.27
N ILE A 111 3.45 -14.38 -7.32
CA ILE A 111 2.45 -14.61 -8.37
C ILE A 111 1.34 -13.57 -8.30
N LEU A 112 0.84 -13.25 -7.09
CA LEU A 112 -0.16 -12.20 -6.93
C LEU A 112 0.37 -10.85 -7.44
N VAL A 113 1.58 -10.47 -7.06
CA VAL A 113 2.23 -9.24 -7.56
C VAL A 113 2.32 -9.24 -9.09
N PHE A 114 2.75 -10.35 -9.69
CA PHE A 114 2.81 -10.50 -11.15
C PHE A 114 1.44 -10.33 -11.80
N VAL A 115 0.44 -11.06 -11.31
CA VAL A 115 -0.91 -11.08 -11.87
C VAL A 115 -1.55 -9.70 -11.72
N SER A 116 -1.48 -9.07 -10.54
CA SER A 116 -2.03 -7.74 -10.31
C SER A 116 -1.43 -6.70 -11.24
N ILE A 117 -0.10 -6.60 -11.35
CA ILE A 117 0.55 -5.63 -12.24
C ILE A 117 0.21 -5.92 -13.70
N SER A 118 0.31 -7.18 -14.12
CA SER A 118 0.13 -7.55 -15.53
C SER A 118 -1.32 -7.33 -15.96
N THR A 119 -2.29 -7.69 -15.12
CA THR A 119 -3.72 -7.56 -15.44
C THR A 119 -4.17 -6.11 -15.36
N VAL A 120 -3.93 -5.43 -14.23
CA VAL A 120 -4.36 -4.03 -14.04
C VAL A 120 -3.67 -3.12 -15.07
N GLY A 121 -2.35 -3.28 -15.24
CA GLY A 121 -1.59 -2.55 -16.24
C GLY A 121 -2.11 -2.79 -17.66
N SER A 122 -2.29 -4.05 -18.04
CA SER A 122 -2.74 -4.37 -19.41
C SER A 122 -4.17 -3.91 -19.69
N LEU A 123 -5.08 -4.06 -18.73
CA LEU A 123 -6.51 -3.76 -18.94
C LEU A 123 -6.81 -2.27 -18.86
N PHE A 124 -6.17 -1.54 -17.94
CA PHE A 124 -6.53 -0.15 -17.63
C PHE A 124 -5.50 0.89 -18.08
N TYR A 125 -4.25 0.48 -18.32
CA TYR A 125 -3.15 1.41 -18.62
C TYR A 125 -2.41 1.08 -19.92
N THR A 126 -3.03 0.29 -20.81
CA THR A 126 -2.56 0.10 -22.20
C THR A 126 -3.20 1.17 -23.09
N GLY A 127 -2.39 1.83 -23.91
CA GLY A 127 -2.85 2.90 -24.79
C GLY A 127 -1.82 4.02 -24.91
N THR A 128 -2.24 5.13 -25.50
CA THR A 128 -1.40 6.33 -25.58
C THR A 128 -1.60 7.16 -24.32
N LEU A 129 -0.55 7.27 -23.50
CA LEU A 129 -0.51 8.21 -22.40
C LEU A 129 -0.04 9.57 -22.92
N GLU A 130 -0.86 10.58 -22.73
CA GLU A 130 -0.54 11.97 -23.07
C GLU A 130 -0.19 12.74 -21.80
N TRP A 131 1.06 13.14 -21.69
CA TRP A 131 1.56 13.94 -20.58
C TRP A 131 1.66 15.39 -21.04
N THR A 132 0.92 16.27 -20.37
CA THR A 132 1.07 17.72 -20.55
C THR A 132 2.13 18.21 -19.56
N LEU A 133 3.33 18.47 -20.07
CA LEU A 133 4.43 19.05 -19.33
C LEU A 133 4.50 20.53 -19.68
N GLY A 134 4.34 21.41 -18.70
CA GLY A 134 4.39 22.84 -18.99
C GLY A 134 3.71 23.73 -17.97
N SER A 135 3.59 25.00 -18.33
CA SER A 135 2.77 25.98 -17.63
C SER A 135 1.50 26.26 -18.45
N PRO A 136 0.46 26.89 -17.88
CA PRO A 136 -0.72 27.31 -18.65
C PRO A 136 -0.44 28.22 -19.86
N ILE A 137 0.79 28.73 -19.99
CA ILE A 137 1.24 29.62 -21.07
C ILE A 137 2.09 28.85 -22.10
N PHE A 138 2.71 27.74 -21.70
CA PHE A 138 3.56 26.91 -22.54
C PHE A 138 3.30 25.44 -22.22
N GLU A 139 2.54 24.77 -23.07
CA GLU A 139 2.22 23.36 -22.94
C GLU A 139 3.04 22.54 -23.94
N TYR A 140 3.80 21.57 -23.43
CA TYR A 140 4.45 20.55 -24.23
C TYR A 140 3.72 19.22 -24.02
N PHE A 141 3.34 18.57 -25.13
CA PHE A 141 2.67 17.29 -25.09
C PHE A 141 3.68 16.17 -25.38
N LEU A 142 3.84 15.27 -24.42
CA LEU A 142 4.60 14.04 -24.57
C LEU A 142 3.63 12.87 -24.67
N SER A 143 3.50 12.27 -25.85
CA SER A 143 2.71 11.06 -26.05
C SER A 143 3.60 9.81 -25.97
N VAL A 144 3.34 8.94 -25.01
CA VAL A 144 4.00 7.64 -24.89
C VAL A 144 2.98 6.54 -25.09
N LYS A 145 3.18 5.70 -26.11
CA LYS A 145 2.35 4.52 -26.32
C LYS A 145 2.84 3.39 -25.41
N LEU A 146 1.98 2.96 -24.49
CA LEU A 146 2.22 1.80 -23.63
C LEU A 146 1.46 0.60 -24.18
N GLU A 147 2.21 -0.46 -24.46
CA GLU A 147 1.67 -1.74 -24.91
C GLU A 147 1.60 -2.74 -23.76
N SER A 148 0.71 -3.72 -23.84
CA SER A 148 0.45 -4.69 -22.77
C SER A 148 1.69 -5.49 -22.34
N TYR A 149 2.61 -5.78 -23.27
CA TYR A 149 3.85 -6.51 -22.95
C TYR A 149 4.76 -5.74 -21.98
N ILE A 150 4.66 -4.41 -21.91
CA ILE A 150 5.43 -3.60 -20.95
C ILE A 150 4.98 -3.90 -19.52
N TRP A 151 3.66 -3.96 -19.31
CA TRP A 151 3.08 -4.28 -17.99
C TRP A 151 3.42 -5.71 -17.56
N ILE A 152 3.39 -6.66 -18.49
CA ILE A 152 3.82 -8.04 -18.24
C ILE A 152 5.31 -8.07 -17.85
N ALA A 153 6.18 -7.34 -18.56
CA ALA A 153 7.60 -7.28 -18.25
C ALA A 153 7.87 -6.67 -16.86
N ILE A 154 7.19 -5.56 -16.51
CA ILE A 154 7.27 -4.95 -15.18
C ILE A 154 6.80 -5.95 -14.11
N GLY A 155 5.69 -6.65 -14.36
CA GLY A 155 5.18 -7.69 -13.48
C GLY A 155 6.22 -8.80 -13.22
N VAL A 156 6.87 -9.30 -14.28
CA VAL A 156 7.90 -10.34 -14.16
C VAL A 156 9.09 -9.84 -13.35
N ILE A 157 9.55 -8.62 -13.61
CA ILE A 157 10.66 -8.00 -12.86
C ILE A 157 10.31 -7.86 -11.38
N ALA A 158 9.11 -7.35 -11.06
CA ALA A 158 8.64 -7.21 -9.69
C ALA A 158 8.50 -8.57 -8.99
N MET A 159 7.95 -9.58 -9.67
CA MET A 159 7.86 -10.95 -9.17
C MET A 159 9.23 -11.51 -8.80
N ILE A 160 10.19 -11.42 -9.72
CA ILE A 160 11.57 -11.90 -9.51
C ILE A 160 12.21 -11.15 -8.35
N ALA A 161 12.03 -9.83 -8.26
CA ALA A 161 12.58 -9.03 -7.17
C ALA A 161 12.04 -9.46 -5.80
N VAL A 162 10.72 -9.61 -5.67
CA VAL A 162 10.08 -10.07 -4.42
C VAL A 162 10.53 -11.49 -4.06
N LEU A 163 10.56 -12.42 -5.03
CA LEU A 163 11.07 -13.78 -4.83
C LEU A 163 12.52 -13.77 -4.36
N TYR A 164 13.39 -13.04 -5.06
CA TYR A 164 14.82 -12.98 -4.77
C TYR A 164 15.08 -12.42 -3.37
N LEU A 165 14.46 -11.28 -3.03
CA LEU A 165 14.64 -10.63 -1.73
C LEU A 165 14.08 -11.51 -0.59
N GLY A 166 12.90 -12.10 -0.77
CA GLY A 166 12.28 -12.98 0.23
C GLY A 166 13.03 -14.30 0.44
N LEU A 167 13.65 -14.86 -0.61
CA LEU A 167 14.49 -16.06 -0.50
C LEU A 167 15.85 -15.76 0.14
N ARG A 168 16.40 -14.55 -0.08
CA ARG A 168 17.65 -14.09 0.55
C ARG A 168 17.47 -13.71 2.01
N ARG A 169 16.30 -13.16 2.37
CA ARG A 169 15.99 -12.70 3.72
C ARG A 169 14.60 -13.19 4.12
N SER A 170 14.54 -14.19 4.99
CA SER A 170 13.28 -14.75 5.47
C SER A 170 12.38 -13.71 6.14
N GLU A 171 12.96 -12.70 6.80
CA GLU A 171 12.21 -11.57 7.38
C GLU A 171 11.39 -10.80 6.34
N ILE A 172 11.94 -10.61 5.13
CA ILE A 172 11.21 -9.96 4.03
C ILE A 172 10.01 -10.81 3.62
N ALA A 173 10.18 -12.12 3.48
CA ALA A 173 9.08 -13.02 3.14
C ALA A 173 7.95 -13.00 4.20
N LEU A 174 8.31 -12.92 5.48
CA LEU A 174 7.33 -12.81 6.57
C LEU A 174 6.62 -11.45 6.56
N ASN A 175 7.33 -10.37 6.27
CA ASN A 175 6.72 -9.05 6.11
C ASN A 175 5.77 -9.01 4.91
N VAL A 176 6.14 -9.61 3.79
CA VAL A 176 5.27 -9.77 2.61
C VAL A 176 4.00 -10.53 3.00
N PHE A 177 4.12 -11.63 3.75
CA PHE A 177 2.95 -12.35 4.24
C PHE A 177 2.06 -11.50 5.15
N ALA A 178 2.66 -10.75 6.09
CA ALA A 178 1.93 -9.86 6.96
C ALA A 178 1.15 -8.79 6.17
N MET A 179 1.79 -8.20 5.16
CA MET A 179 1.15 -7.23 4.25
C MET A 179 0.02 -7.87 3.44
N LEU A 180 0.18 -9.11 2.96
CA LEU A 180 -0.91 -9.82 2.28
C LEU A 180 -2.12 -10.05 3.18
N CYS A 181 -1.91 -10.41 4.45
CA CYS A 181 -3.02 -10.58 5.38
C CYS A 181 -3.80 -9.26 5.58
N GLY A 182 -3.10 -8.13 5.70
CA GLY A 182 -3.72 -6.81 5.75
C GLY A 182 -4.41 -6.44 4.46
N GLY A 183 -3.73 -6.62 3.32
CA GLY A 183 -4.27 -6.31 2.00
C GLY A 183 -5.51 -7.13 1.64
N ILE A 184 -5.61 -8.40 2.05
CA ILE A 184 -6.82 -9.20 1.87
C ILE A 184 -7.98 -8.61 2.69
N GLU A 185 -7.73 -8.23 3.94
CA GLU A 185 -8.74 -7.57 4.76
C GLU A 185 -9.18 -6.26 4.11
N MET A 186 -8.23 -5.44 3.66
CA MET A 186 -8.49 -4.17 3.00
C MET A 186 -9.35 -4.34 1.74
N VAL A 187 -8.96 -5.21 0.81
CA VAL A 187 -9.71 -5.47 -0.43
C VAL A 187 -11.13 -5.93 -0.14
N LEU A 188 -11.30 -6.85 0.82
CA LEU A 188 -12.63 -7.35 1.20
C LEU A 188 -13.46 -6.29 1.94
N GLY A 189 -12.83 -5.47 2.78
CA GLY A 189 -13.46 -4.39 3.50
C GLY A 189 -14.03 -3.32 2.57
N TYR A 190 -13.21 -2.85 1.61
CA TYR A 190 -13.64 -1.90 0.59
C TYR A 190 -14.72 -2.48 -0.31
N PHE A 191 -14.54 -3.71 -0.80
CA PHE A 191 -15.57 -4.39 -1.59
C PHE A 191 -16.91 -4.49 -0.85
N ALA A 192 -16.90 -4.88 0.43
CA ALA A 192 -18.13 -4.97 1.23
C ALA A 192 -18.80 -3.60 1.41
N TYR A 193 -18.01 -2.57 1.69
CA TYR A 193 -18.50 -1.20 1.86
C TYR A 193 -19.07 -0.63 0.56
N GLU A 194 -18.33 -0.73 -0.55
CA GLU A 194 -18.75 -0.27 -1.88
C GLU A 194 -19.97 -1.05 -2.38
N ALA A 195 -20.03 -2.36 -2.14
CA ALA A 195 -21.18 -3.17 -2.55
C ALA A 195 -22.47 -2.73 -1.86
N MET A 196 -22.39 -2.24 -0.62
CA MET A 196 -23.55 -1.71 0.12
C MET A 196 -24.03 -0.36 -0.43
N ILE A 197 -23.15 0.45 -1.01
CA ILE A 197 -23.46 1.84 -1.43
C ILE A 197 -23.71 1.95 -2.92
N PHE A 198 -22.85 1.34 -3.73
CA PHE A 198 -22.84 1.44 -5.19
C PHE A 198 -23.31 0.16 -5.87
N GLY A 199 -23.51 -0.92 -5.11
CA GLY A 199 -23.91 -2.23 -5.61
C GLY A 199 -22.72 -3.12 -5.98
N VAL A 200 -22.97 -4.44 -5.96
CA VAL A 200 -21.94 -5.48 -6.16
C VAL A 200 -21.20 -5.33 -7.49
N ALA A 201 -21.90 -4.93 -8.56
CA ALA A 201 -21.28 -4.76 -9.87
C ALA A 201 -20.25 -3.62 -9.88
N ALA A 202 -20.54 -2.48 -9.26
CA ALA A 202 -19.62 -1.35 -9.16
C ALA A 202 -18.41 -1.70 -8.28
N ALA A 203 -18.65 -2.31 -7.12
CA ALA A 203 -17.59 -2.77 -6.21
C ALA A 203 -16.64 -3.80 -6.86
N ALA A 204 -17.17 -4.68 -7.71
CA ALA A 204 -16.35 -5.66 -8.44
C ALA A 204 -15.38 -5.01 -9.44
N VAL A 205 -15.70 -3.82 -9.97
CA VAL A 205 -14.81 -3.07 -10.86
C VAL A 205 -13.68 -2.39 -10.09
N GLU A 206 -13.89 -2.03 -8.81
CA GLU A 206 -12.86 -1.42 -7.97
C GLU A 206 -11.85 -2.44 -7.42
N MET A 207 -12.25 -3.71 -7.29
CA MET A 207 -11.43 -4.78 -6.72
C MET A 207 -10.04 -4.96 -7.39
N PRO A 208 -9.88 -4.94 -8.73
CA PRO A 208 -8.56 -4.95 -9.37
C PRO A 208 -7.67 -3.77 -8.97
N PHE A 209 -8.24 -2.58 -8.78
CA PHE A 209 -7.49 -1.40 -8.35
C PHE A 209 -7.04 -1.54 -6.89
N ASN A 210 -7.90 -2.04 -6.00
CA ASN A 210 -7.53 -2.34 -4.61
C ASN A 210 -6.42 -3.40 -4.52
N LEU A 211 -6.47 -4.44 -5.37
CA LEU A 211 -5.35 -5.40 -5.50
C LEU A 211 -4.06 -4.73 -6.02
N GLY A 212 -4.19 -3.75 -6.90
CA GLY A 212 -3.08 -2.91 -7.33
C GLY A 212 -2.48 -2.10 -6.16
N GLN A 213 -3.31 -1.54 -5.27
CA GLN A 213 -2.85 -0.82 -4.09
C GLN A 213 -2.02 -1.73 -3.18
N VAL A 214 -2.52 -2.93 -2.86
CA VAL A 214 -1.78 -3.96 -2.11
C VAL A 214 -0.43 -4.24 -2.75
N THR A 215 -0.39 -4.34 -4.08
CA THR A 215 0.82 -4.65 -4.84
C THR A 215 1.86 -3.53 -4.75
N VAL A 216 1.44 -2.28 -4.97
CA VAL A 216 2.30 -1.09 -4.82
C VAL A 216 2.79 -0.97 -3.38
N GLY A 217 1.90 -1.21 -2.40
CA GLY A 217 2.23 -1.24 -0.98
C GLY A 217 3.32 -2.27 -0.66
N ILE A 218 3.17 -3.52 -1.11
CA ILE A 218 4.14 -4.59 -0.88
C ILE A 218 5.51 -4.26 -1.47
N ILE A 219 5.55 -3.79 -2.72
CA ILE A 219 6.80 -3.46 -3.40
C ILE A 219 7.49 -2.31 -2.68
N GLY A 220 6.77 -1.20 -2.48
CA GLY A 220 7.31 0.01 -1.88
C GLY A 220 7.77 -0.23 -0.44
N ALA A 221 6.95 -0.89 0.38
CA ALA A 221 7.31 -1.18 1.76
C ALA A 221 8.48 -2.15 1.87
N THR A 222 8.56 -3.17 1.01
CA THR A 222 9.71 -4.09 0.98
C THR A 222 11.03 -3.37 0.68
N LEU A 223 11.01 -2.40 -0.24
CA LEU A 223 12.19 -1.64 -0.62
C LEU A 223 12.60 -0.60 0.44
N LEU A 224 11.62 0.05 1.08
CA LEU A 224 11.86 1.19 1.98
C LEU A 224 11.92 0.84 3.47
N TYR A 225 11.47 -0.36 3.87
CA TYR A 225 11.42 -0.76 5.27
C TYR A 225 12.79 -0.72 5.94
N GLU A 226 13.83 -1.27 5.30
CA GLU A 226 15.18 -1.32 5.86
C GLU A 226 15.82 0.07 6.03
N PRO A 227 15.82 0.95 5.01
CA PRO A 227 16.24 2.35 5.17
C PRO A 227 15.52 3.05 6.32
N LEU A 228 14.19 2.95 6.38
CA LEU A 228 13.38 3.60 7.42
C LEU A 228 13.72 3.06 8.82
N ASN A 229 13.80 1.74 8.96
CA ASN A 229 14.07 1.10 10.25
C ASN A 229 15.45 1.48 10.80
N ARG A 230 16.46 1.69 9.94
CA ARG A 230 17.78 2.18 10.36
C ARG A 230 17.69 3.58 10.99
N VAL A 231 16.98 4.50 10.35
CA VAL A 231 16.76 5.85 10.90
C VAL A 231 16.06 5.78 12.25
N LEU A 232 14.98 4.99 12.34
CA LEU A 232 14.22 4.84 13.58
C LEU A 232 15.01 4.17 14.71
N ARG A 233 15.92 3.24 14.40
CA ARG A 233 16.85 2.66 15.39
C ARG A 233 17.86 3.68 15.90
N GLY A 234 18.36 4.56 15.03
CA GLY A 234 19.22 5.68 15.43
C GLY A 234 18.55 6.58 16.46
N LEU A 235 17.27 6.91 16.24
CA LEU A 235 16.48 7.70 17.19
C LEU A 235 16.23 6.99 18.53
N ARG A 236 16.28 5.65 18.59
CA ARG A 236 16.13 4.87 19.83
C ARG A 236 17.40 4.89 20.69
N HIS A 237 18.58 4.92 20.07
CA HIS A 237 19.86 4.80 20.78
C HIS A 237 20.48 6.16 21.10
N GLY A 238 20.14 7.22 20.35
CA GLY A 238 20.61 8.58 20.61
C GLY A 238 20.01 9.27 21.85
N GLY A 239 19.07 8.63 22.56
CA GLY A 239 18.39 9.20 23.74
C GLY A 239 18.93 8.74 25.10
N VAL A 240 19.97 7.91 25.16
CA VAL A 240 20.55 7.39 26.44
C VAL A 240 21.88 8.07 26.79
N GLY A 241 22.18 9.21 26.17
CA GLY A 241 23.41 9.93 26.48
C GLY A 241 23.33 11.39 26.09
N ARG A 242 22.75 12.20 26.98
CA ARG A 242 23.06 13.61 27.20
C ARG A 242 22.34 14.08 28.45
#